data_AF-Q8NJU3-F1
#
_entry.id   AF-Q8NJU3-F1
#
_cell.length_a   1.000
_cell.length_b   1.000
_cell.length_c   1.000
_cell.angle_alpha   90.00
_cell.angle_beta   90.00
_cell.angle_gamma   90.00
#
_symmetry.space_group_name_H-M   'P 1'
#
loop_
_entity.id
_entity.type
_entity.pdbx_description
1 polymer ?
#
loop_
_entity_poly.entity_id
_entity_poly.type
_entity_poly.pdbx_seq_one_letter_code
_entity_poly.pdbx_strand_id
1 'polypeptide(L)' 'SDKYSEGYPGARYYGGNQFIDEAESLCQQRALETFRLNPEEWGVNVQPLTGSPANLYAYSA' A
#
# COMPACT_ATOMS: atom_id res chain seq x y z
N SER A 1 19.06 7.82 3.31
CA SER A 1 18.32 7.60 4.57
C SER A 1 17.42 6.44 4.31
N ASP A 2 17.82 5.25 4.74
CA ASP A 2 17.04 4.03 4.52
C ASP A 2 15.83 4.09 5.44
N LYS A 3 14.64 4.17 4.84
CA LYS A 3 13.42 4.39 5.61
C LYS A 3 12.71 3.07 5.88
N TYR A 4 12.50 2.78 7.16
CA TYR A 4 11.65 1.69 7.63
C TYR A 4 10.23 2.23 7.89
N SER A 5 9.24 1.62 7.25
CA SER A 5 7.85 2.08 7.21
C SER A 5 6.85 0.94 7.41
N GLU A 6 7.16 0.00 8.31
CA GLU A 6 6.21 -1.06 8.68
C GLU A 6 4.88 -0.50 9.17
N GLY A 7 3.79 -1.17 8.77
CA GLY A 7 2.41 -0.69 8.92
C GLY A 7 1.88 -0.10 7.62
N TYR A 8 0.81 0.67 7.74
CA TYR A 8 0.16 1.37 6.61
C TYR A 8 0.23 2.89 6.80
N PRO A 9 -0.05 3.70 5.76
CA PRO A 9 -0.10 5.15 5.89
C PRO A 9 -0.98 5.60 7.07
N GLY A 10 -0.46 6.51 7.91
CA GLY A 10 -1.15 6.97 9.12
C GLY A 10 -1.18 5.98 10.30
N ALA A 11 -0.74 4.73 10.09
CA ALA A 11 -0.69 3.66 11.09
C ALA A 11 0.66 2.93 11.06
N ARG A 12 1.75 3.71 11.12
CA ARG A 12 3.13 3.19 11.11
C ARG A 12 3.64 2.88 12.51
N TYR A 13 4.46 1.84 12.62
CA TYR A 13 5.17 1.54 13.88
C TYR A 13 6.31 2.52 14.18
N TYR A 14 6.89 3.13 13.13
CA TYR A 14 8.04 4.03 13.23
C TYR A 14 7.69 5.46 12.80
N GLY A 15 8.31 6.44 13.45
CA GLY A 15 8.16 7.85 13.11
C GLY A 15 8.87 8.28 11.81
N GLY A 16 8.59 9.51 11.36
CA GLY A 16 9.27 10.16 10.24
C GLY A 16 8.84 9.65 8.85
N ASN A 17 7.70 8.98 8.73
CA ASN A 17 7.22 8.37 7.49
C ASN A 17 6.32 9.29 6.63
N GLN A 18 6.25 10.60 6.92
CA GLN A 18 5.35 11.54 6.25
C GLN A 18 5.40 11.44 4.72
N PHE A 19 6.59 11.53 4.12
CA PHE A 19 6.76 11.43 2.68
C PHE A 19 6.52 10.02 2.12
N ILE A 20 6.74 8.97 2.92
CA ILE A 20 6.46 7.58 2.52
C ILE A 20 4.95 7.32 2.52
N ASP A 21 4.23 7.88 3.49
CA ASP A 21 2.78 7.79 3.59
C ASP A 21 2.11 8.51 2.42
N GLU A 22 2.62 9.69 2.04
CA GLU A 22 2.18 10.40 0.84
C GLU A 22 2.42 9.57 -0.43
N ALA A 23 3.61 8.98 -0.58
CA ALA A 23 3.95 8.16 -1.75
C ALA A 23 3.08 6.91 -1.85
N GLU A 24 2.88 6.19 -0.73
CA GLU A 24 2.07 4.97 -0.71
C GLU A 24 0.59 5.28 -0.95
N SER A 25 0.04 6.34 -0.35
CA SER A 25 -1.35 6.76 -0.56
C SER A 25 -1.59 7.18 -2.02
N LEU A 26 -0.64 7.91 -2.62
CA LEU A 26 -0.71 8.27 -4.04
C LEU A 26 -0.66 7.04 -4.95
N CYS A 27 0.15 6.04 -4.61
CA CYS A 27 0.23 4.79 -5.36
C CYS A 27 -1.10 4.03 -5.31
N GLN A 28 -1.71 3.91 -4.12
CA GLN A 28 -3.01 3.28 -3.94
C GLN A 28 -4.10 3.99 -4.75
N GLN A 29 -4.17 5.32 -4.68
CA GLN A 29 -5.13 6.12 -5.46
C GLN A 29 -4.97 5.88 -6.97
N ARG A 30 -3.74 5.98 -7.49
CA ARG A 30 -3.45 5.78 -8.92
C ARG A 30 -3.78 4.36 -9.38
N ALA A 31 -3.57 3.36 -8.54
CA ALA A 31 -3.93 1.98 -8.87
C ALA A 31 -5.44 1.84 -9.07
N LEU A 32 -6.26 2.38 -8.17
CA LEU A 32 -7.72 2.37 -8.29
C LEU A 32 -8.18 3.15 -9.54
N GLU A 33 -7.63 4.34 -9.77
CA GLU A 33 -7.93 5.16 -10.96
C GLU A 33 -7.59 4.43 -12.27
N THR A 34 -6.44 3.75 -12.32
CA THR A 34 -5.97 3.01 -13.51
C THR A 34 -6.97 1.95 -13.95
N PHE A 35 -7.59 1.26 -12.99
CA PHE A 35 -8.60 0.23 -13.25
C PHE A 35 -10.04 0.76 -13.17
N ARG A 36 -10.23 2.07 -13.00
CA ARG A 36 -11.53 2.76 -12.91
C ARG A 36 -12.43 2.18 -11.80
N LEU A 37 -11.82 1.86 -10.67
CA LEU A 37 -12.50 1.26 -9.52
C LEU A 37 -13.02 2.35 -8.58
N ASN A 38 -14.23 2.16 -8.04
CA ASN A 38 -14.77 3.03 -6.99
C ASN A 38 -14.04 2.74 -5.66
N PRO A 39 -13.38 3.73 -5.03
CA PRO A 39 -12.68 3.54 -3.75
C PRO A 39 -13.58 3.12 -2.58
N GLU A 40 -14.90 3.35 -2.67
CA GLU A 40 -15.85 2.89 -1.65
C GLU A 40 -16.13 1.37 -1.73
N GLU A 41 -15.89 0.76 -2.91
CA GLU A 41 -16.12 -0.66 -3.15
C GLU A 41 -14.80 -1.45 -3.17
N TRP A 42 -13.70 -0.81 -3.57
CA TRP A 42 -12.42 -1.45 -3.81
C TRP A 42 -11.30 -0.81 -2.98
N GLY A 43 -10.61 -1.65 -2.21
CA GLY A 43 -9.31 -1.34 -1.65
C GLY A 43 -8.17 -1.91 -2.49
N VAL A 44 -6.95 -1.46 -2.23
CA VAL A 44 -5.73 -2.01 -2.86
C VAL A 44 -4.58 -2.04 -1.87
N ASN A 45 -3.84 -3.15 -1.84
CA ASN A 45 -2.56 -3.24 -1.15
C ASN A 45 -1.42 -3.20 -2.18
N VAL A 46 -0.55 -2.21 -2.06
CA VAL A 46 0.58 -1.97 -2.99
C VAL A 46 1.93 -2.41 -2.42
N GLN A 47 1.95 -3.08 -1.25
CA GLN A 47 3.16 -3.53 -0.57
C GLN A 47 3.73 -4.90 -0.99
N PRO A 48 2.99 -5.84 -1.65
CA PRO A 48 3.59 -7.11 -2.04
C PRO A 48 4.81 -6.94 -2.95
N LEU A 49 5.92 -7.58 -2.58
CA LEU A 49 7.21 -7.39 -3.24
C LEU A 49 7.23 -7.87 -4.70
N THR A 50 6.51 -8.95 -4.99
CA THR A 50 6.33 -9.51 -6.34
C THR A 50 5.00 -10.27 -6.42
N GLY A 51 4.65 -10.79 -7.59
CA GLY A 51 3.38 -11.50 -7.82
C GLY A 51 3.23 -12.79 -7.00
N SER A 52 4.29 -13.60 -6.84
CA SER A 52 4.18 -14.86 -6.09
C SER A 52 3.89 -14.65 -4.60
N PRO A 53 4.60 -13.75 -3.88
CA PRO A 53 4.21 -13.31 -2.55
C PRO A 53 2.82 -12.69 -2.50
N ALA A 54 2.41 -11.88 -3.49
CA ALA A 54 1.06 -11.30 -3.52
C ALA A 54 -0.02 -12.39 -3.49
N ASN A 55 0.13 -13.44 -4.30
CA ASN A 55 -0.78 -14.58 -4.30
C ASN A 55 -0.77 -15.32 -2.96
N LEU A 56 0.43 -15.56 -2.40
CA LEU A 56 0.55 -16.22 -1.10
C LEU A 56 -0.17 -15.43 0.00
N TYR A 57 0.03 -14.11 0.04
CA TYR A 57 -0.62 -13.22 1.01
C TYR A 57 -2.14 -13.23 0.86
N ALA A 58 -2.65 -13.23 -0.38
CA ALA A 58 -4.09 -13.33 -0.64
C ALA A 58 -4.70 -14.66 -0.17
N TYR A 59 -3.97 -15.78 -0.31
CA TYR A 59 -4.44 -17.07 0.20
C TYR A 59 -4.38 -17.19 1.73
N SER A 60 -3.49 -16.44 2.37
CA SER A 60 -3.33 -16.45 3.83
C SER A 60 -4.14 -15.40 4.58
N ALA A 61 -4.82 -14.50 3.87
CA ALA A 61 -5.62 -13.41 4.42
C ALA A 61 -6.96 -13.92 4.99
#